data_AF-A0A6J2ACF2-F1
#
_entry.id   AF-A0A6J2ACF2-F1
#
_cell.length_a   1.000
_cell.length_b   1.000
_cell.length_c   1.000
_cell.angle_alpha   90.00
_cell.angle_beta   90.00
_cell.angle_gamma   90.00
#
_symmetry.space_group_name_H-M   'P 1'
#
loop_
_entity.id
_entity.type
_entity.pdbx_description
1 polymer ?
#
loop_
_entity_poly.entity_id
_entity_poly.type
_entity_poly.pdbx_seq_one_letter_code
_entity_poly.pdbx_strand_id
1 'polypeptide(L)'
;MAHQALATALDVGLSNWSFLYITVSLYTMTKSSAVLFILIFSLIFKLEELRAALVLVVLLIAGGLFMFTYKSTQFNVEGFALVLGASFIGGIRWTLTQMLLQKAELGLQNPIDTMFHLQPLMFLGLFPLFAIFEGLHLSTSEKIFRFQDTGLLLRVLGSLFLGGILAFGLGFSEFLLVSRTSSLTLSIAGIFKEVCTLLLAAHLLGDQISLLNWLGFALCLSGISLHVALKALHSRGDGGPKPSKGLGSHPDLELLLRSGQPEEDDNEEEEAYFVAQGQQ
;
A
#
# COMPACT_ATOMS: atom_id res chain seq x y z
N MET A 1 2.08 11.60 -9.51
CA MET A 1 3.38 10.89 -9.46
C MET A 1 4.42 11.58 -8.58
N ALA A 2 4.81 12.84 -8.81
CA ALA A 2 5.87 13.52 -8.02
C ALA A 2 5.62 13.53 -6.49
N HIS A 3 4.39 13.87 -6.06
CA HIS A 3 4.02 13.85 -4.63
C HIS A 3 4.10 12.45 -3.99
N GLN A 4 3.84 11.38 -4.76
CA GLN A 4 3.95 10.00 -4.27
C GLN A 4 5.41 9.58 -4.11
N ALA A 5 6.29 10.00 -5.03
CA ALA A 5 7.72 9.75 -4.94
C ALA A 5 8.33 10.42 -3.69
N LEU A 6 7.98 11.68 -3.42
CA LEU A 6 8.42 12.40 -2.22
C LEU A 6 7.92 11.73 -0.94
N ALA A 7 6.63 11.38 -0.87
CA ALA A 7 6.07 10.70 0.30
C ALA A 7 6.73 9.33 0.53
N THR A 8 7.06 8.59 -0.53
CA THR A 8 7.77 7.31 -0.44
C THR A 8 9.21 7.50 0.04
N ALA A 9 9.90 8.52 -0.46
CA ALA A 9 11.26 8.85 -0.06
C ALA A 9 11.34 9.25 1.42
N LEU A 10 10.41 10.09 1.90
CA LEU A 10 10.32 10.49 3.30
C LEU A 10 9.98 9.29 4.20
N ASP A 11 9.02 8.47 3.78
CA ASP A 11 8.63 7.24 4.48
C ASP A 11 9.83 6.30 4.65
N VAL A 12 10.56 5.98 3.56
CA VAL A 12 11.75 5.12 3.59
C VAL A 12 12.91 5.76 4.36
N GLY A 13 13.19 7.05 4.13
CA GLY A 13 14.28 7.77 4.77
C GLY A 13 14.13 7.84 6.29
N LEU A 14 12.97 8.27 6.79
CA LEU A 14 12.68 8.32 8.22
C LEU A 14 12.66 6.93 8.86
N SER A 15 12.16 5.93 8.13
CA SER A 15 12.18 4.53 8.55
C SER A 15 13.61 4.02 8.73
N ASN A 16 14.49 4.28 7.77
CA ASN A 16 15.89 3.86 7.85
C ASN A 16 16.65 4.61 8.95
N TRP A 17 16.40 5.92 9.09
CA TRP A 17 17.00 6.72 10.16
C TRP A 17 16.60 6.18 11.54
N SER A 18 15.37 5.72 11.71
CA SER A 18 14.92 5.15 12.99
C SER A 18 15.76 3.97 13.48
N PHE A 19 16.35 3.16 12.59
CA PHE A 19 17.18 2.02 12.98
C PHE A 19 18.45 2.42 13.74
N LEU A 20 18.85 3.68 13.70
CA LEU A 20 19.93 4.20 14.57
C LEU A 20 19.52 4.26 16.05
N TYR A 21 18.22 4.29 16.34
CA TYR A 21 17.67 4.56 17.67
C TYR A 21 16.86 3.40 18.24
N ILE A 22 16.23 2.59 17.40
CA ILE A 22 15.32 1.51 17.83
C ILE A 22 15.67 0.17 17.19
N THR A 23 15.23 -0.90 17.84
CA THR A 23 15.44 -2.27 17.35
C THR A 23 14.55 -2.63 16.17
N VAL A 24 14.92 -3.68 15.43
CA VAL A 24 14.14 -4.19 14.29
C VAL A 24 12.75 -4.66 14.73
N SER A 25 12.60 -5.24 15.92
CA SER A 25 11.29 -5.63 16.44
C SER A 25 10.38 -4.43 16.71
N LEU A 26 10.91 -3.38 17.36
CA LEU A 26 10.14 -2.17 17.66
C LEU A 26 9.81 -1.40 16.37
N TYR A 27 10.75 -1.35 15.43
CA TYR A 27 10.52 -0.82 14.09
C TYR A 27 9.37 -1.55 13.40
N THR A 28 9.42 -2.88 13.31
CA THR A 28 8.41 -3.68 12.59
C THR A 28 7.01 -3.45 13.14
N MET A 29 6.87 -3.42 14.47
CA MET A 29 5.59 -3.13 15.12
C MET A 29 5.10 -1.72 14.91
N THR A 30 5.98 -0.74 15.04
CA THR A 30 5.59 0.65 14.89
C THR A 30 5.29 0.95 13.42
N LYS A 31 5.94 0.23 12.50
CA LYS A 31 5.67 0.33 11.06
C LYS A 31 4.32 -0.25 10.66
N SER A 32 3.88 -1.36 11.29
CA SER A 32 2.55 -1.93 11.01
C SER A 32 1.40 -1.01 11.43
N SER A 33 1.65 -0.01 12.29
CA SER A 33 0.70 1.07 12.59
C SER A 33 0.34 1.95 11.37
N ALA A 34 1.07 1.84 10.26
CA ALA A 34 0.67 2.45 8.99
C ALA A 34 -0.76 2.03 8.60
N VAL A 35 -1.17 0.80 8.90
CA VAL A 35 -2.55 0.32 8.68
C VAL A 35 -3.58 1.14 9.46
N LEU A 36 -3.27 1.55 10.69
CA LEU A 36 -4.15 2.44 11.48
C LEU A 36 -4.34 3.77 10.79
N PHE A 37 -3.24 4.39 10.33
CA PHE A 37 -3.30 5.66 9.62
C PHE A 37 -4.08 5.52 8.31
N ILE A 38 -3.87 4.43 7.57
CA ILE A 38 -4.66 4.13 6.36
C ILE A 38 -6.15 4.08 6.69
N LEU A 39 -6.56 3.33 7.72
CA LEU A 39 -7.96 3.22 8.12
C LEU A 39 -8.56 4.56 8.53
N ILE A 40 -7.85 5.32 9.37
CA ILE A 40 -8.30 6.63 9.84
C ILE A 40 -8.49 7.58 8.65
N PHE A 41 -7.50 7.67 7.75
CA PHE A 41 -7.61 8.53 6.57
C PHE A 41 -8.69 8.05 5.60
N SER A 42 -8.85 6.73 5.42
CA SER A 42 -9.92 6.17 4.60
C SER A 42 -11.30 6.53 5.13
N LEU A 43 -11.50 6.55 6.46
CA LEU A 43 -12.74 7.02 7.09
C LEU A 43 -12.93 8.53 6.90
N ILE A 44 -11.88 9.35 7.09
CA ILE A 44 -11.93 10.82 6.93
C ILE A 44 -12.31 11.19 5.48
N PHE A 45 -11.69 10.53 4.50
CA PHE A 45 -11.99 10.74 3.08
C PHE A 45 -13.28 10.04 2.62
N LYS A 46 -14.04 9.40 3.54
CA LYS A 46 -15.26 8.64 3.28
C LYS A 46 -15.10 7.56 2.19
N LEU A 47 -13.91 6.95 2.12
CA LEU A 47 -13.62 5.81 1.26
C LEU A 47 -14.14 4.50 1.84
N GLU A 48 -14.35 4.46 3.15
CA GLU A 48 -14.86 3.30 3.88
C GLU A 48 -15.97 3.75 4.84
N GLU A 49 -17.03 2.94 4.96
CA GLU A 49 -18.14 3.23 5.86
C GLU A 49 -17.76 2.88 7.30
N LEU A 50 -18.05 3.78 8.23
CA LEU A 50 -17.78 3.55 9.65
C LEU A 50 -18.70 2.44 10.18
N ARG A 51 -18.12 1.25 10.37
CA ARG A 51 -18.76 0.08 10.98
C ARG A 51 -18.15 -0.19 12.34
N ALA A 52 -18.95 -0.67 13.30
CA ALA A 52 -18.46 -1.03 14.64
C ALA A 52 -17.28 -2.02 14.59
N ALA A 53 -17.27 -2.91 13.59
CA ALA A 53 -16.18 -3.85 13.37
C ALA A 53 -14.84 -3.17 13.00
N LEU A 54 -14.86 -2.05 12.26
CA LEU A 54 -13.64 -1.29 11.94
C LEU A 54 -13.12 -0.52 13.15
N VAL A 55 -14.01 -0.01 14.00
CA VAL A 55 -13.61 0.59 15.28
C VAL A 55 -12.91 -0.44 16.16
N LEU A 56 -13.43 -1.67 16.23
CA LEU A 56 -12.78 -2.77 16.95
C LEU A 56 -11.38 -3.08 16.37
N VAL A 57 -11.24 -3.15 15.05
CA VAL A 57 -9.93 -3.33 14.39
C VAL A 57 -8.94 -2.25 14.80
N VAL A 58 -9.35 -0.98 14.74
CA VAL A 58 -8.50 0.16 15.12
C VAL A 58 -8.08 0.05 16.59
N LEU A 59 -9.01 -0.29 17.49
CA LEU A 59 -8.71 -0.48 18.91
C LEU A 59 -7.74 -1.64 19.16
N LEU A 60 -7.88 -2.77 18.44
CA LEU A 60 -6.98 -3.91 18.56
C LEU A 60 -5.56 -3.58 18.14
N ILE A 61 -5.38 -2.92 16.99
CA ILE A 61 -4.04 -2.56 16.50
C ILE A 61 -3.42 -1.45 17.37
N ALA A 62 -4.19 -0.44 17.77
CA ALA A 62 -3.70 0.63 18.64
C ALA A 62 -3.35 0.11 20.04
N GLY A 63 -4.21 -0.73 20.61
CA GLY A 63 -3.98 -1.38 21.90
C GLY A 63 -2.78 -2.33 21.87
N GLY A 64 -2.62 -3.09 20.78
CA GLY A 64 -1.48 -3.99 20.59
C GLY A 64 -0.16 -3.23 20.49
N LEU A 65 -0.13 -2.13 19.73
CA LEU A 65 1.04 -1.26 19.61
C LEU A 65 1.41 -0.63 20.96
N PHE A 66 0.42 -0.11 21.69
CA PHE A 66 0.63 0.46 23.02
C PHE A 66 1.20 -0.59 23.98
N MET A 67 0.60 -1.77 24.03
CA MET A 67 1.04 -2.88 24.88
C MET A 67 2.45 -3.36 24.50
N PHE A 68 2.77 -3.43 23.21
CA PHE A 68 4.11 -3.76 22.73
C PHE A 68 5.15 -2.71 23.18
N THR A 69 4.79 -1.44 23.14
CA THR A 69 5.72 -0.34 23.41
C THR A 69 5.96 -0.14 24.91
N TYR A 70 4.95 -0.38 25.76
CA TYR A 70 4.92 -0.01 27.19
C TYR A 70 6.08 -0.56 28.05
N LYS A 71 6.59 -1.75 27.73
CA LYS A 71 7.70 -2.41 28.47
C LYS A 71 8.88 -2.76 27.56
N SER A 72 8.99 -2.13 26.39
CA SER A 72 10.12 -2.37 25.50
C SER A 72 11.40 -1.82 26.12
N THR A 73 12.36 -2.69 26.40
CA THR A 73 13.61 -2.38 27.11
C THR A 73 14.54 -1.47 26.30
N GLN A 74 14.36 -1.42 24.98
CA GLN A 74 15.14 -0.66 24.02
C GLN A 74 14.31 0.48 23.40
N PHE A 75 13.39 1.06 24.18
CA PHE A 75 12.52 2.13 23.70
C PHE A 75 13.26 3.47 23.67
N ASN A 76 13.44 4.00 22.46
CA ASN A 76 13.88 5.38 22.24
C ASN A 76 12.73 6.19 21.63
N VAL A 77 12.34 7.28 22.29
CA VAL A 77 11.22 8.14 21.87
C VAL A 77 11.48 8.78 20.50
N GLU A 78 12.71 9.20 20.22
CA GLU A 78 13.08 9.83 18.94
C GLU A 78 12.91 8.84 17.79
N GLY A 79 13.49 7.64 17.92
CA GLY A 79 13.35 6.59 16.91
C GLY A 79 11.90 6.14 16.73
N PHE A 80 11.15 6.01 17.83
CA PHE A 80 9.72 5.69 17.77
C PHE A 80 8.92 6.78 17.05
N ALA A 81 9.17 8.06 17.35
CA ALA A 81 8.52 9.18 16.68
C ALA A 81 8.86 9.25 15.19
N LEU A 82 10.10 8.94 14.80
CA LEU A 82 10.52 8.85 13.40
C LEU A 82 9.74 7.77 12.64
N VAL A 83 9.61 6.56 13.21
CA VAL A 83 8.80 5.50 12.57
C VAL A 83 7.32 5.85 12.54
N LEU A 84 6.78 6.41 13.62
CA LEU A 84 5.37 6.78 13.68
C LEU A 84 5.05 7.86 12.64
N GLY A 85 5.93 8.86 12.48
CA GLY A 85 5.84 9.85 11.41
C GLY A 85 5.98 9.25 10.02
N ALA A 86 6.91 8.31 9.83
CA ALA A 86 7.05 7.59 8.56
C ALA A 86 5.78 6.78 8.23
N SER A 87 5.20 6.09 9.21
CA SER A 87 3.94 5.34 9.09
C SER A 87 2.76 6.24 8.79
N PHE A 88 2.72 7.45 9.36
CA PHE A 88 1.70 8.46 9.07
C PHE A 88 1.78 8.93 7.61
N ILE A 89 2.98 9.30 7.13
CA ILE A 89 3.22 9.70 5.73
C ILE A 89 2.88 8.54 4.78
N GLY A 90 3.30 7.31 5.14
CA GLY A 90 2.97 6.10 4.40
C GLY A 90 1.46 5.86 4.33
N GLY A 91 0.73 6.11 5.42
CA GLY A 91 -0.72 5.99 5.48
C GLY A 91 -1.44 6.99 4.58
N ILE A 92 -1.04 8.27 4.61
CA ILE A 92 -1.56 9.30 3.68
C ILE A 92 -1.26 8.91 2.24
N ARG A 93 -0.03 8.50 1.94
CA ARG A 93 0.38 8.09 0.59
C ARG A 93 -0.50 6.96 0.07
N TRP A 94 -0.73 5.93 0.88
CA TRP A 94 -1.56 4.79 0.50
C TRP A 94 -3.03 5.17 0.31
N THR A 95 -3.62 5.99 1.18
CA THR A 95 -5.02 6.42 1.01
C THR A 95 -5.21 7.32 -0.19
N LEU A 96 -4.32 8.28 -0.43
CA LEU A 96 -4.34 9.09 -1.65
C LEU A 96 -4.19 8.24 -2.92
N THR A 97 -3.31 7.23 -2.87
CA THR A 97 -3.14 6.27 -3.99
C THR A 97 -4.42 5.47 -4.22
N GLN A 98 -5.07 5.01 -3.15
CA GLN A 98 -6.37 4.33 -3.25
C GLN A 98 -7.44 5.23 -3.87
N MET A 99 -7.54 6.50 -3.47
CA MET A 99 -8.47 7.46 -4.06
C MET A 99 -8.22 7.67 -5.55
N LEU A 100 -6.95 7.81 -5.94
CA LEU A 100 -6.57 8.02 -7.34
C LEU A 100 -6.87 6.78 -8.18
N LEU A 101 -6.58 5.58 -7.65
CA LEU A 101 -6.81 4.34 -8.36
C LEU A 101 -8.30 4.00 -8.50
N GLN A 102 -9.12 4.29 -7.48
CA GLN A 102 -10.57 4.15 -7.59
C GLN A 102 -11.19 5.09 -8.63
N LYS A 103 -10.60 6.27 -8.85
CA LYS A 103 -11.03 7.20 -9.92
C LYS A 103 -10.48 6.83 -11.29
N ALA A 104 -9.29 6.24 -11.33
CA ALA A 104 -8.69 5.70 -12.53
C ALA A 104 -9.12 4.23 -12.69
N GLU A 105 -10.38 4.00 -13.03
CA GLU A 105 -10.92 2.72 -13.54
C GLU A 105 -10.31 2.35 -14.93
N LEU A 106 -9.04 2.70 -15.15
CA LEU A 106 -8.39 2.81 -16.44
C LEU A 106 -7.23 1.82 -16.51
N GLY A 107 -7.57 0.65 -17.06
CA GLY A 107 -6.69 -0.26 -17.80
C GLY A 107 -5.25 -0.37 -17.30
N LEU A 108 -5.01 -1.15 -16.25
CA LEU A 108 -3.65 -1.41 -15.82
C LEU A 108 -3.02 -2.53 -16.66
N GLN A 109 -2.08 -2.07 -17.49
CA GLN A 109 -1.09 -2.84 -18.22
C GLN A 109 -0.28 -3.76 -17.32
N ASN A 110 0.46 -4.65 -17.97
CA ASN A 110 1.16 -5.79 -17.41
C ASN A 110 1.91 -5.42 -16.11
N PRO A 111 1.69 -6.13 -14.99
CA PRO A 111 2.27 -5.82 -13.69
C PRO A 111 3.80 -5.51 -13.74
N ILE A 112 4.57 -6.28 -14.50
CA ILE A 112 6.03 -6.12 -14.63
C ILE A 112 6.42 -4.73 -15.15
N ASP A 113 5.60 -4.16 -16.04
CA ASP A 113 5.82 -2.84 -16.61
C ASP A 113 5.68 -1.75 -15.55
N THR A 114 4.75 -1.94 -14.60
CA THR A 114 4.58 -1.05 -13.46
C THR A 114 5.82 -1.02 -12.57
N MET A 115 6.43 -2.19 -12.31
CA MET A 115 7.64 -2.26 -11.47
C MET A 115 8.85 -1.58 -12.12
N PHE A 116 9.02 -1.76 -13.44
CA PHE A 116 10.10 -1.13 -14.21
C PHE A 116 10.00 0.41 -14.19
N HIS A 117 8.79 0.96 -14.18
CA HIS A 117 8.56 2.40 -14.12
C HIS A 117 8.60 2.96 -12.69
N LEU A 118 8.19 2.19 -11.68
CA LEU A 118 8.16 2.64 -10.28
C LEU A 118 9.55 2.65 -9.63
N GLN A 119 10.41 1.66 -9.91
CA GLN A 119 11.72 1.54 -9.25
C GLN A 119 12.63 2.76 -9.49
N PRO A 120 12.78 3.29 -10.72
CA PRO A 120 13.59 4.48 -10.98
C PRO A 120 12.99 5.73 -10.34
N LEU A 121 11.65 5.83 -10.27
CA LEU A 121 10.97 6.96 -9.64
C LEU A 121 11.23 7.00 -8.12
N MET A 122 11.23 5.83 -7.47
CA MET A 122 11.59 5.73 -6.05
C MET A 122 13.05 6.11 -5.80
N PHE A 123 13.98 5.67 -6.67
CA PHE A 123 15.37 6.08 -6.61
C PHE A 123 15.52 7.60 -6.75
N LEU A 124 14.85 8.21 -7.73
CA LEU A 124 14.92 9.65 -7.97
C LEU A 124 14.34 10.47 -6.81
N GLY A 125 13.33 9.94 -6.11
CA GLY A 125 12.80 10.56 -4.90
C GLY A 125 13.73 10.43 -3.69
N LEU A 126 14.36 9.26 -3.53
CA LEU A 126 15.22 8.97 -2.37
C LEU A 126 16.61 9.60 -2.50
N PHE A 127 17.15 9.70 -3.71
CA PHE A 127 18.52 10.19 -3.96
C PHE A 127 18.78 11.62 -3.44
N PRO A 128 17.89 12.62 -3.64
CA PRO A 128 18.06 13.95 -3.06
C PRO A 128 18.07 13.93 -1.52
N LEU A 129 17.21 13.10 -0.92
CA LEU A 129 17.12 12.96 0.53
C LEU A 129 18.41 12.34 1.09
N PHE A 130 18.92 11.28 0.44
CA PHE A 130 20.23 10.72 0.73
C PHE A 130 21.34 11.79 0.61
N ALA A 131 21.38 12.55 -0.49
CA ALA A 131 22.41 13.55 -0.71
C ALA A 131 22.45 14.65 0.38
N ILE A 132 21.27 15.08 0.85
CA ILE A 132 21.13 16.13 1.87
C ILE A 132 21.49 15.61 3.27
N PHE A 133 20.96 14.44 3.66
CA PHE A 133 21.07 13.95 5.05
C PHE A 133 22.31 13.09 5.29
N GLU A 134 22.65 12.20 4.37
CA GLU A 134 23.72 11.20 4.56
C GLU A 134 24.95 11.48 3.68
N GLY A 135 24.75 12.06 2.50
CA GLY A 135 25.80 12.28 1.49
C GLY A 135 26.95 13.16 1.98
N LEU A 136 26.65 14.25 2.69
CA LEU A 136 27.67 15.14 3.25
C LEU A 136 28.48 14.47 4.38
N HIS A 137 27.82 13.67 5.23
CA HIS A 137 28.47 12.91 6.29
C HIS A 137 29.34 11.78 5.74
N LEU A 138 28.88 11.09 4.69
CA LEU A 138 29.64 10.05 3.98
C LEU A 138 30.87 10.62 3.26
N SER A 139 30.73 11.79 2.62
CA SER A 139 31.84 12.45 1.92
C SER A 139 32.91 13.02 2.89
N THR A 140 32.53 13.31 4.13
CA THR A 140 33.44 13.82 5.17
C THR A 140 34.00 12.72 6.07
N SER A 141 33.47 11.48 6.00
CA SER A 141 33.90 10.38 6.85
C SER A 141 35.24 9.80 6.39
N GLU A 142 36.25 9.93 7.25
CA GLU A 142 37.62 9.42 7.01
C GLU A 142 37.68 7.90 6.71
N LYS A 143 36.67 7.12 7.13
CA LYS A 143 36.63 5.66 6.98
C LYS A 143 36.38 5.15 5.55
N ILE A 144 35.79 5.98 4.68
CA ILE A 144 35.42 5.56 3.32
C ILE A 144 36.29 6.25 2.26
N PHE A 145 36.70 7.51 2.49
CA PHE A 145 37.34 8.34 1.47
C PHE A 145 38.87 8.50 1.61
N ARG A 146 39.50 8.11 2.73
CA ARG A 146 40.97 8.01 2.81
C ARG A 146 41.41 6.59 2.43
N PHE A 147 41.73 6.41 1.15
CA PHE A 147 42.26 5.21 0.51
C PHE A 147 43.53 4.66 1.21
N GLN A 148 43.37 3.82 2.24
CA GLN A 148 44.46 2.98 2.76
C GLN A 148 44.14 1.48 2.78
N ASP A 149 42.85 1.07 2.81
CA ASP A 149 42.46 -0.34 2.84
C ASP A 149 41.44 -0.70 1.74
N THR A 150 41.92 -1.11 0.57
CA THR A 150 41.09 -1.61 -0.56
C THR A 150 40.16 -2.76 -0.14
N GLY A 151 40.56 -3.56 0.85
CA GLY A 151 39.75 -4.65 1.39
C GLY A 151 38.50 -4.20 2.15
N LEU A 152 38.57 -3.09 2.89
CA LEU A 152 37.42 -2.53 3.60
C LEU A 152 36.39 -1.98 2.61
N LEU A 153 36.86 -1.25 1.58
CA LEU A 153 36.00 -0.70 0.53
C LEU A 153 35.27 -1.82 -0.24
N LEU A 154 35.99 -2.87 -0.66
CA LEU A 154 35.38 -4.02 -1.31
C LEU A 154 34.34 -4.72 -0.43
N ARG A 155 34.59 -4.81 0.89
CA ARG A 155 33.65 -5.42 1.83
C ARG A 155 32.37 -4.59 1.99
N VAL A 156 32.49 -3.27 2.12
CA VAL A 156 31.34 -2.36 2.22
C VAL A 156 30.54 -2.37 0.92
N LEU A 157 31.22 -2.26 -0.23
CA LEU A 157 30.57 -2.28 -1.54
C LEU A 157 29.89 -3.63 -1.82
N GLY A 158 30.54 -4.74 -1.46
CA GLY A 158 29.98 -6.08 -1.54
C GLY A 158 28.76 -6.27 -0.64
N SER A 159 28.81 -5.75 0.59
CA SER A 159 27.67 -5.73 1.51
C SER A 159 26.49 -4.91 0.96
N LEU A 160 26.77 -3.74 0.38
CA LEU A 160 25.74 -2.88 -0.20
C LEU A 160 25.10 -3.54 -1.42
N PHE A 161 25.90 -4.14 -2.29
CA PHE A 161 25.44 -4.87 -3.47
C PHE A 161 24.59 -6.09 -3.08
N LEU A 162 25.04 -6.87 -2.11
CA LEU A 162 24.28 -8.02 -1.60
C LEU A 162 22.95 -7.59 -0.96
N GLY A 163 22.97 -6.53 -0.15
CA GLY A 163 21.75 -5.94 0.42
C GLY A 163 20.78 -5.45 -0.66
N GLY A 164 21.30 -4.82 -1.73
CA GLY A 164 20.53 -4.39 -2.88
C GLY A 164 19.89 -5.56 -3.64
N ILE A 165 20.63 -6.65 -3.88
CA ILE A 165 20.09 -7.87 -4.50
C ILE A 165 18.99 -8.49 -3.63
N LEU A 166 19.18 -8.56 -2.31
CA LEU A 166 18.17 -9.11 -1.39
C LEU A 166 16.91 -8.23 -1.36
N ALA A 167 17.06 -6.90 -1.33
CA ALA A 167 15.95 -5.97 -1.37
C ALA A 167 15.18 -6.06 -2.71
N PHE A 168 15.89 -6.15 -3.83
CA PHE A 168 15.29 -6.38 -5.14
C PHE A 168 14.56 -7.73 -5.20
N GLY A 169 15.18 -8.81 -4.71
CA GLY A 169 14.59 -10.13 -4.66
C GLY A 169 13.32 -10.18 -3.81
N LEU A 170 13.31 -9.48 -2.67
CA LEU A 170 12.11 -9.33 -1.83
C LEU A 170 11.00 -8.59 -2.57
N GLY A 171 11.31 -7.44 -3.17
CA GLY A 171 10.34 -6.67 -3.96
C GLY A 171 9.79 -7.47 -5.14
N PHE A 172 10.65 -8.17 -5.88
CA PHE A 172 10.27 -9.04 -6.98
C PHE A 172 9.40 -10.21 -6.52
N SER A 173 9.69 -10.82 -5.37
CA SER A 173 8.89 -11.90 -4.79
C SER A 173 7.49 -11.43 -4.38
N GLU A 174 7.39 -10.30 -3.67
CA GLU A 174 6.10 -9.69 -3.33
C GLU A 174 5.30 -9.37 -4.60
N PHE A 175 5.99 -8.86 -5.61
CA PHE A 175 5.39 -8.53 -6.89
C PHE A 175 4.85 -9.76 -7.65
N LEU A 176 5.64 -10.82 -7.72
CA LEU A 176 5.21 -12.10 -8.29
C LEU A 176 4.01 -12.67 -7.54
N LEU A 177 4.01 -12.56 -6.20
CA LEU A 177 2.90 -13.00 -5.38
C LEU A 177 1.62 -12.22 -5.73
N VAL A 178 1.68 -10.88 -5.82
CA VAL A 178 0.55 -10.05 -6.26
C VAL A 178 0.08 -10.44 -7.67
N SER A 179 1.02 -10.70 -8.57
CA SER A 179 0.71 -10.99 -9.99
C SER A 179 0.09 -12.37 -10.20
N ARG A 180 0.32 -13.33 -9.30
CA ARG A 180 -0.11 -14.73 -9.44
C ARG A 180 -1.20 -15.14 -8.46
N THR A 181 -1.47 -14.34 -7.42
CA THR A 181 -2.37 -14.72 -6.32
C THR A 181 -3.40 -13.65 -6.01
N SER A 182 -4.30 -13.96 -5.08
CA SER A 182 -5.35 -13.03 -4.63
C SER A 182 -4.81 -12.02 -3.60
N SER A 183 -5.55 -10.91 -3.41
CA SER A 183 -5.27 -9.94 -2.33
C SER A 183 -5.23 -10.59 -0.94
N LEU A 184 -6.02 -11.63 -0.71
CA LEU A 184 -6.03 -12.43 0.52
C LEU A 184 -4.70 -13.16 0.75
N THR A 185 -4.14 -13.76 -0.31
CA THR A 185 -2.87 -14.48 -0.23
C THR A 185 -1.72 -13.52 0.09
N LEU A 186 -1.73 -12.33 -0.51
CA LEU A 186 -0.78 -11.26 -0.20
C LEU A 186 -0.85 -10.85 1.28
N SER A 187 -2.06 -10.68 1.83
CA SER A 187 -2.23 -10.32 3.24
C SER A 187 -1.72 -11.40 4.18
N ILE A 188 -1.98 -12.68 3.90
CA ILE A 188 -1.48 -13.81 4.72
C ILE A 188 0.05 -13.89 4.65
N ALA A 189 0.65 -13.74 3.47
CA ALA A 189 2.10 -13.73 3.30
C ALA A 189 2.75 -12.54 4.03
N GLY A 190 2.11 -11.36 4.01
CA GLY A 190 2.54 -10.19 4.78
C GLY A 190 2.56 -10.45 6.29
N ILE A 191 1.48 -11.03 6.82
CA ILE A 191 1.40 -11.46 8.23
C ILE A 191 2.54 -12.43 8.57
N PHE A 192 2.73 -13.45 7.75
CA PHE A 192 3.80 -14.42 7.95
C PHE A 192 5.19 -13.78 7.93
N LYS A 193 5.42 -12.86 6.98
CA LYS A 193 6.66 -12.07 6.87
C LYS A 193 6.92 -11.26 8.14
N GLU A 194 5.92 -10.59 8.70
CA GLU A 194 6.07 -9.83 9.95
C GLU A 194 6.43 -10.73 11.13
N VAL A 195 5.76 -11.89 11.28
CA VAL A 195 6.06 -12.89 12.31
C VAL A 195 7.51 -13.39 12.17
N CYS A 196 7.93 -13.76 10.96
CA CYS A 196 9.31 -14.18 10.71
C CYS A 196 10.31 -13.08 11.03
N THR A 197 10.05 -11.85 10.59
CA THR A 197 10.96 -10.71 10.83
C THR A 197 11.16 -10.48 12.33
N LEU A 198 10.09 -10.53 13.12
CA LEU A 198 10.16 -10.39 14.56
C LEU A 198 10.89 -11.55 15.25
N LEU A 199 10.62 -12.79 14.84
CA LEU A 199 11.33 -13.97 15.37
C LEU A 199 12.83 -13.93 15.05
N LEU A 200 13.18 -13.54 13.82
CA LEU A 200 14.58 -13.37 13.42
C LEU A 200 15.22 -12.21 14.19
N ALA A 201 14.52 -11.10 14.42
CA ALA A 201 15.02 -10.01 15.23
C ALA A 201 15.27 -10.44 16.69
N ALA A 202 14.36 -11.22 17.28
CA ALA A 202 14.54 -11.77 18.61
C ALA A 202 15.74 -12.73 18.71
N HIS A 203 15.89 -13.65 17.75
CA HIS A 203 16.89 -14.72 17.82
C HIS A 203 18.27 -14.30 17.29
N LEU A 204 18.35 -13.56 16.19
CA LEU A 204 19.60 -13.18 15.55
C LEU A 204 20.15 -11.85 16.06
N LEU A 205 19.29 -10.85 16.31
CA LEU A 205 19.70 -9.55 16.81
C LEU A 205 19.70 -9.49 18.34
N GLY A 206 19.14 -10.50 19.01
CA GLY A 206 19.09 -10.57 20.47
C GLY A 206 18.11 -9.58 21.09
N ASP A 207 17.08 -9.14 20.34
CA ASP A 207 16.05 -8.25 20.85
C ASP A 207 15.36 -8.87 22.08
N GLN A 208 15.38 -8.15 23.20
CA GLN A 208 14.73 -8.62 24.42
C GLN A 208 13.22 -8.36 24.36
N ILE A 209 12.47 -9.38 23.93
CA ILE A 209 11.01 -9.33 23.82
C ILE A 209 10.38 -9.92 25.08
N SER A 210 9.70 -9.07 25.88
CA SER A 210 8.97 -9.53 27.07
C SER A 210 7.65 -10.24 26.72
N LEU A 211 7.02 -10.90 27.69
CA LEU A 211 5.69 -11.49 27.49
C LEU A 211 4.64 -10.44 27.09
N LEU A 212 4.74 -9.22 27.61
CA LEU A 212 3.83 -8.13 27.25
C LEU A 212 4.00 -7.71 25.78
N ASN A 213 5.23 -7.73 25.27
CA ASN A 213 5.51 -7.51 23.86
C ASN A 213 4.89 -8.61 22.99
N TRP A 214 4.99 -9.88 23.39
CA TRP A 214 4.35 -10.98 22.67
C TRP A 214 2.82 -10.86 22.64
N LEU A 215 2.21 -10.47 23.75
CA LEU A 215 0.76 -10.20 23.82
C LEU A 215 0.37 -9.01 22.94
N GLY A 216 1.14 -7.92 22.98
CA GLY A 216 0.93 -6.77 22.10
C GLY A 216 1.03 -7.13 20.62
N PHE A 217 1.99 -7.98 20.25
CA PHE A 217 2.09 -8.50 18.89
C PHE A 217 0.87 -9.29 18.48
N ALA A 218 0.46 -10.27 19.30
CA ALA A 218 -0.69 -11.11 19.02
C ALA A 218 -1.97 -10.28 18.87
N LEU A 219 -2.12 -9.22 19.68
CA LEU A 219 -3.25 -8.32 19.60
C LEU A 219 -3.25 -7.51 18.28
N CYS A 220 -2.10 -6.95 17.88
CA CYS A 220 -1.94 -6.31 16.57
C CYS A 220 -2.27 -7.26 15.41
N LEU A 221 -1.72 -8.47 15.45
CA LEU A 221 -1.93 -9.49 14.43
C LEU A 221 -3.40 -9.88 14.31
N SER A 222 -4.10 -9.97 15.44
CA SER A 222 -5.54 -10.23 15.47
C SER A 222 -6.36 -9.11 14.81
N GLY A 223 -5.98 -7.84 15.04
CA GLY A 223 -6.63 -6.69 14.43
C GLY A 223 -6.44 -6.63 12.91
N ILE A 224 -5.20 -6.86 12.43
CA ILE A 224 -4.89 -6.93 10.99
C ILE A 224 -5.64 -8.10 10.34
N SER A 225 -5.63 -9.27 10.97
CA SER A 225 -6.33 -10.46 10.47
C SER A 225 -7.85 -10.24 10.40
N LEU A 226 -8.43 -9.60 11.43
CA LEU A 226 -9.84 -9.26 11.45
C LEU A 226 -10.20 -8.26 10.35
N HIS A 227 -9.38 -7.22 10.12
CA HIS A 227 -9.58 -6.28 9.02
C HIS A 227 -9.62 -6.98 7.66
N VAL A 228 -8.64 -7.85 7.41
CA VAL A 228 -8.55 -8.64 6.16
C VAL A 228 -9.76 -9.56 6.01
N ALA A 229 -10.16 -10.24 7.08
CA ALA A 229 -11.33 -11.11 7.08
C ALA A 229 -12.63 -10.35 6.79
N LEU A 230 -12.84 -9.19 7.43
CA LEU A 230 -14.02 -8.33 7.21
C LEU A 230 -14.08 -7.85 5.76
N LYS A 231 -12.94 -7.41 5.21
CA LYS A 231 -12.85 -6.98 3.81
C LYS A 231 -13.16 -8.13 2.85
N ALA A 232 -12.64 -9.32 3.10
CA ALA A 232 -12.90 -10.50 2.30
C ALA A 232 -14.37 -10.95 2.34
N LEU A 233 -15.03 -10.86 3.49
CA LEU A 233 -16.44 -11.19 3.64
C LEU A 233 -17.33 -10.21 2.87
N HIS A 234 -17.05 -8.90 2.93
CA HIS A 234 -17.79 -7.90 2.15
C HIS A 234 -17.65 -8.14 0.63
N SER A 235 -16.46 -8.49 0.15
CA SER A 235 -16.28 -8.82 -1.28
C SER A 235 -17.00 -10.09 -1.73
N ARG A 236 -17.32 -11.03 -0.82
CA ARG A 236 -18.13 -12.23 -1.13
C ARG A 236 -19.63 -11.98 -1.06
N GLY A 237 -20.08 -11.03 -0.24
CA GLY A 237 -21.50 -10.70 -0.05
C GLY A 237 -22.15 -10.06 -1.29
N ASP A 238 -21.36 -9.44 -2.17
CA ASP A 238 -21.82 -8.84 -3.43
C ASP A 238 -21.85 -9.87 -4.60
N GLY A 239 -21.60 -11.15 -4.31
CA GLY A 239 -21.52 -12.26 -5.26
C GLY A 239 -22.73 -13.20 -5.23
N GLY A 240 -23.96 -12.68 -5.26
CA GLY A 240 -25.13 -13.50 -5.59
C GLY A 240 -24.97 -14.20 -6.95
N PRO A 241 -25.63 -15.35 -7.20
CA PRO A 241 -25.35 -16.19 -8.36
C PRO A 241 -25.63 -15.42 -9.66
N LYS A 242 -24.57 -15.03 -10.37
CA LYS A 242 -24.71 -14.58 -11.77
C LYS A 242 -25.25 -15.77 -12.56
N PRO A 243 -26.40 -15.63 -13.26
CA PRO A 243 -26.87 -16.71 -14.11
C PRO A 243 -25.81 -16.93 -15.18
N SER A 244 -25.38 -18.18 -15.30
CA SER A 244 -24.63 -18.70 -16.44
C SER A 244 -25.34 -18.25 -17.73
N LYS A 245 -24.79 -17.25 -18.42
CA LYS A 245 -25.10 -17.02 -19.83
C LYS A 245 -24.09 -17.84 -20.62
N GLY A 246 -24.60 -18.91 -21.22
CA GLY A 246 -23.86 -19.78 -22.10
C GLY A 246 -23.21 -19.00 -23.25
N LEU A 247 -22.00 -19.45 -23.57
CA LEU A 247 -21.39 -19.60 -24.89
C LEU A 247 -22.16 -19.03 -26.13
N GLY A 248 -21.52 -18.06 -26.82
CA GLY A 248 -21.84 -17.58 -28.19
C GLY A 248 -23.01 -16.58 -28.23
N SER A 249 -22.97 -15.39 -28.86
CA SER A 249 -22.24 -14.88 -30.03
C SER A 249 -22.42 -13.34 -30.09
N HIS A 250 -21.50 -12.66 -30.79
CA HIS A 250 -21.37 -11.21 -31.03
C HIS A 250 -22.67 -10.35 -31.06
N PRO A 251 -22.71 -9.18 -30.37
CA PRO A 251 -23.78 -8.18 -30.50
C PRO A 251 -23.65 -7.24 -31.71
N ASP A 252 -22.62 -7.38 -32.56
CA ASP A 252 -22.51 -6.61 -33.81
C ASP A 252 -23.62 -6.96 -34.84
N LEU A 253 -24.38 -8.04 -34.62
CA LEU A 253 -25.45 -8.50 -35.51
C LEU A 253 -26.82 -7.86 -35.23
N GLU A 254 -27.09 -7.39 -34.00
CA GLU A 254 -28.34 -6.69 -33.67
C GLU A 254 -28.38 -5.26 -34.24
N LEU A 255 -27.22 -4.63 -34.40
CA LEU A 255 -27.12 -3.25 -34.87
C LEU A 255 -27.28 -3.13 -36.40
N LEU A 256 -27.01 -4.21 -37.15
CA LEU A 256 -27.24 -4.26 -38.60
C LEU A 256 -28.70 -4.50 -38.98
N LEU A 257 -29.44 -5.28 -38.19
CA LEU A 257 -30.87 -5.54 -38.43
C LEU A 257 -31.78 -4.35 -38.12
N ARG A 258 -31.33 -3.41 -37.27
CA ARG A 258 -32.10 -2.20 -36.91
C ARG A 258 -31.99 -1.04 -37.90
N SER A 259 -31.10 -1.14 -38.89
CA SER A 259 -30.82 -0.06 -39.86
C SER A 259 -31.59 -0.19 -41.20
N GLY A 260 -32.52 -1.15 -41.32
CA GLY A 260 -32.95 -1.65 -42.63
C GLY A 260 -34.42 -1.50 -43.05
N GLN A 261 -35.35 -0.93 -42.29
CA GLN A 261 -36.73 -0.78 -42.78
C GLN A 261 -37.41 0.53 -42.34
N PRO A 262 -38.16 1.21 -43.25
CA PRO A 262 -38.59 2.59 -43.08
C PRO A 262 -39.92 2.72 -42.32
N GLU A 263 -40.09 3.91 -41.76
CA GLU A 263 -41.28 4.41 -41.05
C GLU A 263 -42.49 4.43 -42.00
N GLU A 264 -43.60 3.81 -41.59
CA GLU A 264 -44.93 4.12 -42.10
C GLU A 264 -45.73 4.84 -41.02
N ASP A 265 -46.18 6.01 -41.48
CA ASP A 265 -47.09 7.02 -40.97
C ASP A 265 -48.38 6.43 -40.37
N ASP A 266 -48.86 7.00 -39.26
CA ASP A 266 -50.29 7.13 -38.99
C ASP A 266 -50.50 8.26 -37.95
N ASN A 267 -50.99 9.39 -38.48
CA ASN A 267 -51.54 10.53 -37.76
C ASN A 267 -52.98 10.25 -37.32
N GLU A 268 -53.37 10.70 -36.13
CA GLU A 268 -54.72 11.07 -35.65
C GLU A 268 -54.54 11.39 -34.14
N GLU A 269 -54.79 12.57 -33.56
CA GLU A 269 -55.92 13.52 -33.60
C GLU A 269 -55.51 14.90 -33.00
N GLU A 270 -56.14 15.98 -33.51
CA GLU A 270 -56.57 17.25 -32.88
C GLU A 270 -55.54 18.13 -32.10
N GLU A 271 -55.41 19.46 -32.27
CA GLU A 271 -56.36 20.52 -32.62
C GLU A 271 -55.65 21.64 -33.40
N ALA A 272 -56.30 22.12 -34.46
CA ALA A 272 -55.97 23.35 -35.15
C ALA A 272 -56.64 24.54 -34.44
N TYR A 273 -55.90 25.55 -34.00
CA TYR A 273 -56.42 26.92 -33.90
C TYR A 273 -55.27 27.95 -33.90
N PHE A 274 -55.41 28.94 -34.80
CA PHE A 274 -54.61 30.16 -34.96
C PHE A 274 -53.34 30.07 -35.83
N VAL A 275 -53.48 30.36 -37.12
CA VAL A 275 -53.02 31.60 -37.79
C VAL A 275 -52.87 31.32 -39.28
N ALA A 276 -53.89 31.69 -40.07
CA ALA A 276 -53.72 32.30 -41.39
C ALA A 276 -55.09 32.62 -41.98
N GLN A 277 -55.66 33.76 -41.59
CA GLN A 277 -56.21 34.66 -42.61
C GLN A 277 -55.07 34.87 -43.60
N GLY A 278 -55.18 34.47 -44.86
CA GLY A 278 -56.14 35.05 -45.77
C GLY A 278 -55.53 36.33 -46.32
N GLN A 279 -54.79 36.21 -47.42
CA GLN A 279 -54.55 37.32 -48.33
C GLN A 279 -54.05 36.78 -49.67
N GLN A 280 -55.00 36.79 -50.62
CA GLN A 280 -54.90 37.01 -52.07
C GLN A 280 -53.58 36.71 -52.79
#